data_AF-A0A164MBP0-F1
#
_entry.id   AF-A0A164MBP0-F1
#
_cell.length_a   1.000
_cell.length_b   1.000
_cell.length_c   1.000
_cell.angle_alpha   90.00
_cell.angle_beta   90.00
_cell.angle_gamma   90.00
#
_symmetry.space_group_name_H-M   'P 1'
#
loop_
_entity.id
_entity.type
_entity.pdbx_description
1 polymer ?
#
loop_
_entity_poly.entity_id
_entity_poly.type
_entity_poly.pdbx_seq_one_letter_code
_entity_poly.pdbx_strand_id
1 'polypeptide(L)'
;MYSCVPSESTDIPPPGISTIDSTPLIPMCALPMLPSPLLPASLAPETSQPDTPSIRSCTPPVNSSSSPDNSSYRVRLTSDMRRKNRTALQRLIEKVAQDVKHEIDRLESNHPTHRLWHHAPRPRKALKDAMEQLAQYPPCSVSTLATDIQDEQFYIDLVSLMHNVLRNLLLPKLRSQIRRSQSTAKRMSGAPVINNIMRTIPEEKA
;
A
#
# COMPACT_ATOMS: atom_id res chain seq x y z
N MET A 1 19.64 -4.33 64.67
CA MET A 1 19.90 -2.92 64.35
C MET A 1 19.10 -2.59 63.10
N TYR A 2 17.95 -1.93 63.25
CA TYR A 2 17.07 -1.55 62.14
C TYR A 2 17.41 -0.12 61.73
N SER A 3 17.78 0.07 60.47
CA SER A 3 18.05 1.37 59.88
C SER A 3 16.76 1.90 59.24
N CYS A 4 16.19 2.95 59.85
CA CYS A 4 15.12 3.74 59.26
C CYS A 4 15.68 4.63 58.15
N VAL A 5 15.04 4.59 56.98
CA VAL A 5 15.30 5.48 55.84
C VAL A 5 14.24 6.58 55.85
N PRO A 6 14.57 7.87 55.70
CA PRO A 6 13.58 8.93 55.66
C PRO A 6 12.89 9.01 54.29
N SER A 7 11.56 9.12 54.32
CA SER A 7 10.72 9.35 53.14
C SER A 7 10.78 10.82 52.71
N GLU A 8 11.31 11.08 51.52
CA GLU A 8 11.30 12.39 50.87
C GLU A 8 9.92 12.61 50.22
N SER A 9 9.17 13.60 50.71
CA SER A 9 7.86 13.99 50.17
C SER A 9 8.08 15.03 49.08
N THR A 10 7.83 14.66 47.82
CA THR A 10 7.84 15.59 46.69
C THR A 10 6.49 16.29 46.59
N ASP A 11 6.48 17.59 46.87
CA ASP A 11 5.38 18.52 46.70
C ASP A 11 5.12 18.73 45.19
N ILE A 12 3.93 18.34 44.71
CA ILE A 12 3.51 18.53 43.31
C ILE A 12 2.54 19.72 43.28
N PRO A 13 2.87 20.83 42.58
CA PRO A 13 1.95 21.95 42.45
C PRO A 13 0.78 21.62 41.51
N PRO A 14 -0.42 22.20 41.73
CA PRO A 14 -1.62 21.91 40.94
C PRO A 14 -1.54 22.52 39.52
N PRO A 15 -2.18 21.90 38.53
CA PRO A 15 -2.18 22.37 37.15
C PRO A 15 -3.00 23.66 37.01
N GLY A 16 -2.37 24.70 36.46
CA GLY A 16 -2.99 25.96 36.10
C GLY A 16 -4.04 25.77 34.99
N ILE A 17 -5.22 26.35 35.21
CA ILE A 17 -6.33 26.40 34.26
C ILE A 17 -5.99 27.47 33.21
N SER A 18 -5.59 27.03 32.02
CA SER A 18 -5.41 27.91 30.87
C SER A 18 -6.76 28.20 30.20
N THR A 19 -7.20 29.44 30.33
CA THR A 19 -8.29 30.08 29.60
C THR A 19 -8.09 29.90 28.09
N ILE A 20 -8.97 29.16 27.42
CA ILE A 20 -9.00 29.06 25.96
C ILE A 20 -9.83 30.21 25.36
N ASP A 21 -9.10 30.99 24.58
CA ASP A 21 -9.52 32.10 23.75
C ASP A 21 -10.47 31.66 22.63
N SER A 22 -11.46 32.50 22.36
CA SER A 22 -12.54 32.21 21.39
C SER A 22 -12.09 32.58 19.98
N THR A 23 -11.75 31.59 19.16
CA THR A 23 -11.45 31.81 17.74
C THR A 23 -12.73 31.77 16.89
N PRO A 24 -13.01 32.78 16.04
CA PRO A 24 -14.22 32.84 15.24
C PRO A 24 -14.20 31.87 14.04
N LEU A 25 -15.40 31.34 13.74
CA LEU A 25 -15.73 30.49 12.59
C LEU A 25 -15.43 31.19 11.26
N ILE A 26 -14.61 30.58 10.42
CA ILE A 26 -14.41 30.96 9.02
C ILE A 26 -15.45 30.22 8.16
N PRO A 27 -16.33 30.92 7.41
CA PRO A 27 -17.23 30.31 6.46
C PRO A 27 -16.65 30.42 5.04
N MET A 28 -16.15 29.32 4.47
CA MET A 28 -15.80 29.23 3.04
C MET A 28 -15.86 27.76 2.61
N CYS A 29 -16.30 27.36 1.43
CA CYS A 29 -16.95 28.00 0.30
C CYS A 29 -17.55 26.83 -0.51
N ALA A 30 -18.70 27.06 -1.14
CA ALA A 30 -19.29 26.10 -2.08
C ALA A 30 -18.32 25.86 -3.25
N LEU A 31 -17.93 24.60 -3.47
CA LEU A 31 -17.16 24.19 -4.64
C LEU A 31 -18.08 24.12 -5.88
N PRO A 32 -17.66 24.68 -7.03
CA PRO A 32 -18.42 24.58 -8.27
C PRO A 32 -18.39 23.16 -8.81
N MET A 33 -19.56 22.68 -9.26
CA MET A 33 -19.72 21.40 -9.94
C MET A 33 -18.96 21.41 -11.27
N LEU A 34 -18.02 20.48 -11.44
CA LEU A 34 -17.40 20.19 -12.72
C LEU A 34 -18.29 19.25 -13.54
N PRO A 35 -18.49 19.52 -14.85
CA PRO A 35 -19.26 18.64 -15.73
C PRO A 35 -18.46 17.38 -16.11
N SER A 36 -19.14 16.24 -16.09
CA SER A 36 -18.62 14.93 -16.48
C SER A 36 -18.28 14.88 -17.98
N PRO A 37 -17.11 14.34 -18.38
CA PRO A 37 -16.84 14.06 -19.79
C PRO A 37 -17.53 12.76 -20.24
N LEU A 38 -18.26 12.89 -21.35
CA LEU A 38 -18.84 11.80 -22.14
C LEU A 38 -17.73 10.94 -22.75
N LEU A 39 -17.77 9.63 -22.52
CA LEU A 39 -16.96 8.65 -23.25
C LEU A 39 -17.73 8.13 -24.47
N PRO A 40 -17.13 8.10 -25.67
CA PRO A 40 -17.74 7.45 -26.84
C PRO A 40 -17.52 5.94 -26.81
N ALA A 41 -18.57 5.22 -27.22
CA ALA A 41 -18.55 3.82 -27.58
C ALA A 41 -17.72 3.57 -28.85
N SER A 42 -16.94 2.49 -28.88
CA SER A 42 -16.38 1.90 -30.10
C SER A 42 -16.25 0.39 -29.85
N LEU A 43 -17.24 -0.42 -30.25
CA LEU A 43 -17.31 -1.14 -31.53
C LEU A 43 -16.09 -2.04 -31.79
N ALA A 44 -16.33 -3.34 -31.62
CA ALA A 44 -15.54 -4.43 -32.18
C ALA A 44 -15.58 -4.42 -33.72
N PRO A 45 -14.67 -5.14 -34.38
CA PRO A 45 -15.15 -6.27 -35.18
C PRO A 45 -14.27 -7.53 -35.17
N GLU A 46 -14.92 -8.60 -35.58
CA GLU A 46 -14.49 -9.99 -35.79
C GLU A 46 -13.38 -10.19 -36.84
N THR A 47 -13.01 -11.48 -36.98
CA THR A 47 -12.41 -12.17 -38.16
C THR A 47 -10.91 -11.95 -38.33
N SER A 48 -10.03 -12.94 -38.48
CA SER A 48 -10.15 -14.16 -39.28
C SER A 48 -9.03 -15.16 -38.92
N GLN A 49 -9.32 -16.46 -39.03
CA GLN A 49 -8.34 -17.54 -39.20
C GLN A 49 -7.42 -17.29 -40.42
N PRO A 50 -6.24 -17.92 -40.43
CA PRO A 50 -5.97 -18.82 -41.54
C PRO A 50 -5.44 -20.18 -41.10
N ASP A 51 -5.96 -21.21 -41.77
CA ASP A 51 -5.42 -22.57 -41.85
C ASP A 51 -4.14 -22.63 -42.70
N THR A 52 -3.46 -23.78 -42.56
CA THR A 52 -2.48 -24.43 -43.48
C THR A 52 -0.98 -24.34 -43.08
N PRO A 53 -0.09 -25.22 -43.62
CA PRO A 53 0.29 -26.48 -42.96
C PRO A 53 1.82 -26.73 -42.99
N SER A 54 2.21 -27.95 -42.66
CA SER A 54 3.40 -28.65 -43.19
C SER A 54 4.74 -28.51 -42.46
N ILE A 55 5.07 -29.65 -41.86
CA ILE A 55 6.39 -30.18 -41.48
C ILE A 55 7.46 -29.84 -42.52
N ARG A 56 8.56 -29.22 -42.09
CA ARG A 56 9.87 -29.37 -42.73
C ARG A 56 10.98 -29.33 -41.67
N SER A 57 11.56 -30.50 -41.42
CA SER A 57 12.86 -30.66 -40.79
C SER A 57 13.91 -29.89 -41.56
N CYS A 58 14.58 -28.95 -40.89
CA CYS A 58 15.86 -28.41 -41.33
C CYS A 58 16.83 -28.53 -40.16
N THR A 59 17.66 -29.56 -40.22
CA THR A 59 18.89 -29.68 -39.46
C THR A 59 19.86 -28.56 -39.87
N PRO A 60 20.37 -27.74 -38.94
CA PRO A 60 21.44 -26.81 -39.28
C PRO A 60 22.79 -27.56 -39.43
N PRO A 61 23.67 -27.12 -40.35
CA PRO A 61 25.00 -27.68 -40.48
C PRO A 61 25.85 -27.30 -39.26
N VAL A 62 26.46 -28.34 -38.67
CA VAL A 62 27.58 -28.23 -37.74
C VAL A 62 28.71 -27.48 -38.43
N ASN A 63 28.99 -26.26 -37.96
CA ASN A 63 30.26 -25.60 -38.21
C ASN A 63 30.92 -25.32 -36.86
N SER A 64 31.69 -26.30 -36.41
CA SER A 64 32.51 -26.24 -35.21
C SER A 64 33.73 -25.35 -35.45
N SER A 65 33.60 -24.07 -35.15
CA SER A 65 34.74 -23.21 -34.83
C SER A 65 34.60 -22.79 -33.37
N SER A 66 35.16 -23.60 -32.50
CA SER A 66 35.18 -23.40 -31.05
C SER A 66 36.20 -22.33 -30.68
N SER A 67 35.76 -21.06 -30.66
CA SER A 67 36.37 -20.06 -29.78
C SER A 67 35.75 -20.19 -28.39
N PRO A 68 36.55 -20.27 -27.31
CA PRO A 68 36.03 -20.46 -25.97
C PRO A 68 35.20 -19.25 -25.50
N ASP A 69 33.90 -19.50 -25.30
CA ASP A 69 33.11 -19.16 -24.10
C ASP A 69 33.11 -17.73 -23.53
N ASN A 70 33.30 -16.70 -24.34
CA ASN A 70 33.13 -15.32 -23.85
C ASN A 70 31.64 -14.89 -23.69
N SER A 71 30.71 -15.56 -24.38
CA SER A 71 29.27 -15.24 -24.31
C SER A 71 28.60 -15.76 -23.03
N SER A 72 28.99 -16.96 -22.57
CA SER A 72 28.46 -17.62 -21.37
C SER A 72 28.76 -16.81 -20.11
N TYR A 73 29.96 -16.20 -20.04
CA TYR A 73 30.36 -15.38 -18.90
C TYR A 73 29.52 -14.10 -18.77
N ARG A 74 29.28 -13.41 -19.90
CA ARG A 74 28.43 -12.20 -19.93
C ARG A 74 26.98 -12.48 -19.55
N VAL A 75 26.41 -13.59 -20.02
CA VAL A 75 25.03 -13.98 -19.66
C VAL A 75 24.90 -14.24 -18.15
N ARG A 76 25.86 -14.96 -17.55
CA ARG A 76 25.86 -15.22 -16.09
C ARG A 76 25.98 -13.95 -15.25
N LEU A 77 26.90 -13.04 -15.62
CA LEU A 77 27.07 -11.73 -14.96
C LEU A 77 25.78 -10.91 -14.92
N THR A 78 25.02 -10.88 -16.03
CA THR A 78 23.76 -10.11 -16.08
C THR A 78 22.62 -10.77 -15.29
N SER A 79 22.55 -12.11 -15.22
CA SER A 79 21.57 -12.79 -14.36
C SER A 79 21.87 -12.61 -12.88
N ASP A 80 23.13 -12.65 -12.48
CA ASP A 80 23.54 -12.45 -11.09
C ASP A 80 23.24 -11.02 -10.63
N MET A 81 23.49 -10.03 -11.50
CA MET A 81 23.17 -8.63 -11.18
C MET A 81 21.67 -8.42 -10.95
N ARG A 82 20.82 -8.97 -11.83
CA ARG A 82 19.35 -8.89 -11.66
C ARG A 82 18.89 -9.52 -10.34
N ARG A 83 19.48 -10.65 -9.95
CA ARG A 83 19.16 -11.32 -8.68
C ARG A 83 19.60 -10.48 -7.48
N LYS A 84 20.82 -9.91 -7.52
CA LYS A 84 21.34 -9.01 -6.49
C LYS A 84 20.46 -7.79 -6.32
N ASN A 85 20.06 -7.14 -7.41
CA ASN A 85 19.20 -5.96 -7.36
C ASN A 85 17.81 -6.27 -6.80
N ARG A 86 17.18 -7.38 -7.21
CA ARG A 86 15.91 -7.81 -6.63
C ARG A 86 16.03 -8.07 -5.13
N THR A 87 17.11 -8.71 -4.71
CA THR A 87 17.37 -8.99 -3.30
C THR A 87 17.59 -7.70 -2.51
N ALA A 88 18.34 -6.75 -3.07
CA ALA A 88 18.55 -5.43 -2.48
C ALA A 88 17.23 -4.66 -2.32
N LEU A 89 16.40 -4.63 -3.37
CA LEU A 89 15.06 -4.03 -3.32
C LEU A 89 14.21 -4.66 -2.22
N GLN A 90 14.15 -5.99 -2.17
CA GLN A 90 13.32 -6.69 -1.19
C GLN A 90 13.74 -6.35 0.25
N ARG A 91 15.05 -6.35 0.54
CA ARG A 91 15.57 -5.95 1.86
C ARG A 91 15.26 -4.50 2.19
N LEU A 92 15.33 -3.61 1.20
CA LEU A 92 14.99 -2.20 1.39
C LEU A 92 13.51 -2.02 1.71
N ILE A 93 12.62 -2.71 0.99
CA ILE A 93 11.18 -2.72 1.27
C ILE A 93 10.91 -3.24 2.68
N GLU A 94 11.56 -4.32 3.09
CA GLU A 94 11.40 -4.90 4.43
C GLU A 94 11.85 -3.93 5.53
N LYS A 95 12.99 -3.26 5.34
CA LYS A 95 13.46 -2.21 6.26
C LYS A 95 12.44 -1.08 6.37
N VAL A 96 12.00 -0.53 5.24
CA VAL A 96 11.00 0.55 5.19
C VAL A 96 9.68 0.11 5.85
N ALA A 97 9.26 -1.14 5.65
CA ALA A 97 8.04 -1.67 6.27
C ALA A 97 8.16 -1.78 7.79
N GLN A 98 9.32 -2.18 8.29
CA GLN A 98 9.60 -2.17 9.72
C GLN A 98 9.58 -0.73 10.25
N ASP A 99 10.22 0.21 9.57
CA ASP A 99 10.25 1.62 9.99
C ASP A 99 8.84 2.23 10.02
N VAL A 100 8.03 2.01 8.98
CA VAL A 100 6.61 2.42 8.95
C VAL A 100 5.85 1.84 10.14
N LYS A 101 6.03 0.55 10.43
CA LYS A 101 5.35 -0.09 11.58
C LYS A 101 5.79 0.56 12.90
N HIS A 102 7.09 0.73 13.12
CA HIS A 102 7.60 1.33 14.35
C HIS A 102 7.11 2.77 14.51
N GLU A 103 7.03 3.54 13.42
CA GLU A 103 6.48 4.89 13.48
C GLU A 103 4.99 4.85 13.85
N ILE A 104 4.20 3.96 13.25
CA ILE A 104 2.79 3.78 13.62
C ILE A 104 2.61 3.43 15.09
N ASP A 105 3.43 2.51 15.61
CA ASP A 105 3.38 2.07 17.01
C ASP A 105 3.80 3.19 17.99
N ARG A 106 4.55 4.20 17.53
CA ARG A 106 4.96 5.38 18.31
C ARG A 106 3.96 6.53 18.24
N LEU A 107 2.99 6.48 17.33
CA LEU A 107 1.94 7.50 17.24
C LEU A 107 1.03 7.44 18.46
N GLU A 108 0.47 8.58 18.83
CA GLU A 108 -0.53 8.64 19.90
C GLU A 108 -1.74 7.76 19.61
N SER A 109 -2.37 7.25 20.66
CA SER A 109 -3.53 6.36 20.57
C SER A 109 -4.71 6.98 19.80
N ASN A 110 -4.86 8.30 19.87
CA ASN A 110 -5.88 9.07 19.18
C ASN A 110 -5.57 9.32 17.70
N HIS A 111 -4.33 9.11 17.26
CA HIS A 111 -3.92 9.36 15.89
C HIS A 111 -4.67 8.43 14.91
N PRO A 112 -5.21 8.95 13.78
CA PRO A 112 -6.05 8.16 12.88
C PRO A 112 -5.35 6.92 12.33
N THR A 113 -4.06 7.02 12.00
CA THR A 113 -3.27 5.87 11.50
C THR A 113 -3.08 4.79 12.57
N HIS A 114 -2.80 5.19 13.82
CA HIS A 114 -2.67 4.26 14.93
C HIS A 114 -3.99 3.51 15.13
N ARG A 115 -5.12 4.24 15.20
CA ARG A 115 -6.45 3.65 15.28
C ARG A 115 -6.72 2.68 14.15
N LEU A 116 -6.45 3.05 12.89
CA LEU A 116 -6.65 2.17 11.74
C LEU A 116 -5.83 0.88 11.85
N TRP A 117 -4.58 0.97 12.29
CA TRP A 117 -3.70 -0.18 12.46
C TRP A 117 -4.22 -1.16 13.52
N HIS A 118 -4.62 -0.65 14.69
CA HIS A 118 -5.09 -1.48 15.80
C HIS A 118 -6.54 -1.97 15.68
N HIS A 119 -7.40 -1.28 14.92
CA HIS A 119 -8.78 -1.72 14.67
C HIS A 119 -8.90 -2.67 13.47
N ALA A 120 -7.92 -2.70 12.58
CA ALA A 120 -7.95 -3.64 11.46
C ALA A 120 -7.84 -5.09 11.97
N PRO A 121 -8.63 -6.03 11.43
CA PRO A 121 -8.56 -7.43 11.84
C PRO A 121 -7.25 -8.12 11.42
N ARG A 122 -6.58 -7.67 10.35
CA ARG A 122 -5.35 -8.28 9.82
C ARG A 122 -4.35 -7.22 9.33
N PRO A 123 -3.84 -6.34 10.22
CA PRO A 123 -2.98 -5.21 9.83
C PRO A 123 -1.65 -5.69 9.22
N ARG A 124 -1.06 -6.76 9.76
CA ARG A 124 0.15 -7.37 9.22
C ARG A 124 -0.03 -7.89 7.79
N LYS A 125 -1.22 -8.44 7.47
CA LYS A 125 -1.54 -8.87 6.11
C LYS A 125 -1.66 -7.66 5.18
N ALA A 126 -2.31 -6.58 5.62
CA ALA A 126 -2.39 -5.35 4.84
C ALA A 126 -1.01 -4.75 4.53
N LEU A 127 -0.09 -4.79 5.51
CA LEU A 127 1.30 -4.37 5.30
C LEU A 127 2.03 -5.25 4.29
N LYS A 128 1.89 -6.58 4.40
CA LYS A 128 2.47 -7.51 3.42
C LYS A 128 1.92 -7.28 2.01
N ASP A 129 0.61 -7.13 1.86
CA ASP A 129 -0.03 -6.84 0.57
C ASP A 129 0.48 -5.49 -0.02
N ALA A 130 0.76 -4.50 0.83
CA ALA A 130 1.31 -3.21 0.41
C ALA A 130 2.80 -3.33 0.00
N MET A 131 3.60 -4.13 0.71
CA MET A 131 4.99 -4.44 0.34
C MET A 131 5.07 -5.16 -1.00
N GLU A 132 4.20 -6.15 -1.24
CA GLU A 132 4.12 -6.86 -2.52
C GLU A 132 3.78 -5.92 -3.68
N GLN A 133 2.85 -4.98 -3.46
CA GLN A 133 2.50 -3.97 -4.46
C GLN A 133 3.66 -3.00 -4.73
N LEU A 134 4.40 -2.59 -3.69
CA LEU A 134 5.61 -1.78 -3.85
C LEU A 134 6.73 -2.53 -4.59
N ALA A 135 6.89 -3.83 -4.35
CA ALA A 135 7.85 -4.67 -5.06
C ALA A 135 7.49 -4.85 -6.54
N GLN A 136 6.20 -4.84 -6.86
CA GLN A 136 5.70 -4.92 -8.23
C GLN A 136 5.92 -3.62 -9.01
N TYR A 137 5.77 -2.47 -8.33
CA TYR A 137 5.91 -1.14 -8.92
C TYR A 137 6.89 -0.29 -8.09
N PRO A 138 8.20 -0.59 -8.15
CA PRO A 138 9.19 0.16 -7.41
C PRO A 138 9.34 1.58 -7.98
N PRO A 139 9.63 2.59 -7.13
CA PRO A 139 9.82 3.97 -7.57
C PRO A 139 11.17 4.21 -8.27
N CYS A 140 11.98 3.17 -8.46
CA CYS A 140 13.32 3.24 -9.07
C CYS A 140 13.56 2.08 -10.03
N SER A 141 14.57 2.24 -10.88
CA SER A 141 14.96 1.18 -11.81
C SER A 141 15.70 0.04 -11.09
N VAL A 142 15.12 -1.15 -11.12
CA VAL A 142 15.71 -2.35 -10.51
C VAL A 142 16.98 -2.81 -11.23
N SER A 143 17.28 -2.32 -12.45
CA SER A 143 18.48 -2.75 -13.18
C SER A 143 19.78 -2.16 -12.61
N THR A 144 19.73 -1.00 -11.96
CA THR A 144 20.90 -0.25 -11.48
C THR A 144 20.95 -0.12 -9.96
N LEU A 145 19.91 -0.58 -9.26
CA LEU A 145 19.70 -0.36 -7.84
C LEU A 145 20.91 -0.67 -6.93
N ALA A 146 21.62 -1.79 -7.13
CA ALA A 146 22.77 -2.12 -6.26
C ALA A 146 23.95 -1.15 -6.40
N THR A 147 24.06 -0.49 -7.56
CA THR A 147 25.06 0.55 -7.82
C THR A 147 24.56 1.90 -7.27
N ASP A 148 23.31 2.25 -7.54
CA ASP A 148 22.74 3.56 -7.17
C ASP A 148 22.64 3.73 -5.65
N ILE A 149 22.40 2.65 -4.89
CA ILE A 149 22.35 2.68 -3.41
C ILE A 149 23.69 3.08 -2.77
N GLN A 150 24.82 3.04 -3.50
CA GLN A 150 26.10 3.53 -2.99
C GLN A 150 26.15 5.05 -2.87
N ASP A 151 25.28 5.76 -3.60
CA ASP A 151 25.07 7.19 -3.42
C ASP A 151 24.14 7.42 -2.21
N GLU A 152 24.68 8.04 -1.17
CA GLU A 152 23.99 8.30 0.09
C GLU A 152 22.76 9.19 -0.10
N GLN A 153 22.84 10.20 -0.96
CA GLN A 153 21.73 11.12 -1.19
C GLN A 153 20.59 10.40 -1.91
N PHE A 154 20.93 9.64 -2.97
CA PHE A 154 19.96 8.80 -3.66
C PHE A 154 19.31 7.79 -2.72
N TYR A 155 20.09 7.16 -1.84
CA TYR A 155 19.57 6.20 -0.86
C TYR A 155 18.55 6.84 0.09
N ILE A 156 18.86 8.02 0.65
CA ILE A 156 17.96 8.75 1.55
C ILE A 156 16.66 9.11 0.83
N ASP A 157 16.76 9.66 -0.38
CA ASP A 157 15.60 10.08 -1.17
C ASP A 157 14.73 8.87 -1.55
N LEU A 158 15.36 7.76 -1.94
CA LEU A 158 14.66 6.52 -2.26
C LEU A 158 13.93 5.95 -1.04
N VAL A 159 14.58 5.89 0.12
CA VAL A 159 13.97 5.40 1.36
C VAL A 159 12.77 6.27 1.75
N SER A 160 12.93 7.59 1.72
CA SER A 160 11.85 8.55 2.01
C SER A 160 10.67 8.37 1.06
N LEU A 161 10.94 8.22 -0.25
CA LEU A 161 9.91 7.98 -1.25
C LEU A 161 9.19 6.64 -1.04
N MET A 162 9.94 5.55 -0.84
CA MET A 162 9.38 4.23 -0.57
C MET A 162 8.53 4.23 0.71
N HIS A 163 8.95 4.96 1.74
CA HIS A 163 8.20 5.12 2.98
C HIS A 163 6.85 5.78 2.75
N ASN A 164 6.81 6.88 2.01
CA ASN A 164 5.58 7.58 1.64
C ASN A 164 4.66 6.71 0.77
N VAL A 165 5.22 6.04 -0.24
CA VAL A 165 4.46 5.12 -1.10
C VAL A 165 3.88 3.98 -0.27
N LEU A 166 4.67 3.35 0.60
CA LEU A 166 4.20 2.23 1.42
C LEU A 166 3.05 2.64 2.35
N ARG A 167 3.13 3.83 2.96
CA ARG A 167 2.03 4.39 3.76
C ARG A 167 0.76 4.60 2.93
N ASN A 168 0.90 5.18 1.74
CA ASN A 168 -0.22 5.42 0.83
C ASN A 168 -0.87 4.12 0.35
N LEU A 169 -0.08 3.05 0.20
CA LEU A 169 -0.60 1.72 -0.14
C LEU A 169 -1.25 1.02 1.06
N LEU A 170 -0.72 1.22 2.27
CA LEU A 170 -1.19 0.58 3.49
C LEU A 170 -2.57 1.11 3.95
N LEU A 171 -2.76 2.43 3.97
CA LEU A 171 -3.96 3.05 4.54
C LEU A 171 -5.28 2.57 3.88
N PRO A 172 -5.41 2.49 2.54
CA PRO A 172 -6.61 1.97 1.89
C PRO A 172 -6.89 0.50 2.23
N LYS A 173 -5.84 -0.31 2.41
CA LYS A 173 -5.98 -1.74 2.77
C LYS A 173 -6.53 -1.88 4.19
N LEU A 174 -6.01 -1.12 5.16
CA LEU A 174 -6.52 -1.09 6.53
C LEU A 174 -7.99 -0.64 6.58
N ARG A 175 -8.32 0.48 5.93
CA ARG A 175 -9.70 0.98 5.83
C ARG A 175 -10.64 -0.05 5.21
N SER A 176 -10.19 -0.75 4.16
CA SER A 176 -10.97 -1.79 3.51
C SER A 176 -11.24 -2.99 4.42
N GLN A 177 -10.26 -3.41 5.23
CA GLN A 177 -10.46 -4.49 6.19
C GLN A 177 -11.48 -4.12 7.28
N ILE A 178 -11.39 -2.90 7.83
CA ILE A 178 -12.32 -2.41 8.86
C ILE A 178 -13.74 -2.34 8.29
N ARG A 179 -13.92 -1.72 7.11
CA ARG A 179 -15.24 -1.62 6.46
C ARG A 179 -15.86 -3.01 6.21
N ARG A 180 -15.06 -3.97 5.72
CA ARG A 180 -15.53 -5.34 5.49
C ARG A 180 -15.94 -6.02 6.80
N SER A 181 -15.11 -5.92 7.84
CA SER A 181 -15.42 -6.45 9.18
C SER A 181 -16.73 -5.90 9.73
N GLN A 182 -16.94 -4.59 9.66
CA GLN A 182 -18.17 -3.95 10.13
C GLN A 182 -19.40 -4.40 9.33
N SER A 183 -19.29 -4.52 8.01
CA SER A 183 -20.40 -5.00 7.18
C SER A 183 -20.78 -6.45 7.50
N THR A 184 -19.79 -7.31 7.77
CA THR A 184 -20.02 -8.69 8.19
C THR A 184 -20.66 -8.74 9.57
N ALA A 185 -20.17 -7.96 10.53
CA ALA A 185 -20.74 -7.89 11.88
C ALA A 185 -22.20 -7.42 11.86
N LYS A 186 -22.54 -6.41 11.05
CA LYS A 186 -23.93 -5.94 10.87
C LYS A 186 -24.86 -7.04 10.35
N ARG A 187 -24.39 -7.85 9.39
CA ARG A 187 -25.17 -9.00 8.87
C ARG A 187 -25.37 -10.09 9.90
N MET A 188 -24.35 -10.34 10.73
CA MET A 188 -24.41 -11.38 11.77
C MET A 188 -25.18 -10.94 13.02
N SER A 189 -25.24 -9.64 13.31
CA SER A 189 -25.98 -9.08 14.46
C SER A 189 -27.50 -9.16 14.29
N GLY A 190 -28.01 -9.67 13.17
CA GLY A 190 -29.43 -10.02 13.04
C GLY A 190 -30.40 -8.84 13.13
N ALA A 191 -29.94 -7.59 12.92
CA ALA A 191 -30.85 -6.47 12.81
C ALA A 191 -31.81 -6.78 11.64
N PRO A 192 -33.11 -6.96 11.88
CA PRO A 192 -34.04 -7.31 10.83
C PRO A 192 -33.96 -6.20 9.79
N VAL A 193 -33.67 -6.58 8.55
CA VAL A 193 -33.93 -5.74 7.40
C VAL A 193 -35.43 -5.51 7.43
N ILE A 194 -35.86 -4.41 8.05
CA ILE A 194 -37.21 -3.90 7.90
C ILE A 194 -37.29 -3.56 6.42
N ASN A 195 -37.76 -4.52 5.63
CA ASN A 195 -38.22 -4.30 4.28
C ASN A 195 -39.30 -3.24 4.43
N ASN A 196 -38.97 -1.98 4.12
CA ASN A 196 -39.95 -0.94 3.90
C ASN A 196 -40.79 -1.40 2.71
N ILE A 197 -41.89 -2.09 3.00
CA ILE A 197 -42.96 -2.39 2.06
C ILE A 197 -43.56 -1.02 1.70
N MET A 198 -42.99 -0.40 0.67
CA MET A 198 -43.71 0.58 -0.13
C MET A 198 -44.72 -0.19 -0.97
N ARG A 199 -45.97 -0.21 -0.51
CA ARG A 199 -47.20 -0.55 -1.25
C ARG A 199 -48.32 -0.26 -0.25
N THR A 200 -49.24 0.69 -0.44
CA THR A 200 -49.92 1.15 -1.66
C THR A 200 -50.57 2.51 -1.36
N ILE A 201 -50.49 3.44 -2.31
CA ILE A 201 -51.36 4.63 -2.34
C ILE A 201 -52.76 4.12 -2.78
N PRO A 202 -53.85 4.33 -2.02
CA PRO A 202 -55.18 3.99 -2.49
C PRO A 202 -55.60 5.01 -3.56
N GLU A 203 -55.94 4.48 -4.74
CA GLU A 203 -56.51 5.24 -5.85
C GLU A 203 -57.91 5.72 -5.47
N GLU A 204 -58.14 7.03 -5.59
CA GLU A 204 -59.41 7.70 -5.30
C GLU A 204 -60.39 7.44 -6.46
N LYS A 205 -61.57 6.87 -6.16
CA LYS A 205 -62.63 6.64 -7.14
C LYS A 205 -63.43 7.92 -7.38
N ALA A 206 -63.57 8.28 -8.66
CA ALA A 206 -64.63 9.16 -9.17
C ALA A 206 -65.88 8.34 -9.54
#